data_AF-A0A443SJ23-F1
#
_entry.id   AF-A0A443SJ23-F1
#
_cell.length_a   1.000
_cell.length_b   1.000
_cell.length_c   1.000
_cell.angle_alpha   90.00
_cell.angle_beta   90.00
_cell.angle_gamma   90.00
#
_symmetry.space_group_name_H-M   'P 1'
#
loop_
_entity.id
_entity.type
_entity.pdbx_description
1 polymer ?
#
loop_
_entity_poly.entity_id
_entity_poly.type
_entity_poly.pdbx_seq_one_letter_code
_entity_poly.pdbx_strand_id
1 'polypeptide(L)'
;NITCITGIPYALRRAGFGVGVLLLVAIAVITDYSLCVLVKAGNLAGVSTYQDVVEAAFGKWGFYLLTVIQFIYPFIGKITKVYLKLTSMISYNVIIGDTATKVFRRVFGVTKQSALGNRNTVIFLCTVLITCPLSLQRNIAKLNKISLMSLVFIFFIMIFILFRIFTFGDQVPLTEDSYSFMSDGVTEAIGIIAFAYMCHHNSFLLYESLENPTQTRWNKVTHISLGISCIIVLTFGIAGYVTFTGFSQGDLLENYCMSDDLSNLTRLLFTVTIMLTYPIECFVVREVLENALWAGKAPDTKSHNILLTSVIVASAFLLSTLTDCLGIGILAAVPLAYILPAATYLKLDHGRLLTWQNVPPFLLVLFGVVVALCGTVFAVFNVMSGVSCSHGVEMPYCKDSDAYPTLATNTTKF
;
A
#
# COMPACT_ATOMS: atom_id res chain seq x y z
N ASN A 1 1.85 1.45 4.89
CA ASN A 1 0.99 0.39 4.32
C ASN A 1 1.85 -0.87 4.12
N ILE A 2 1.51 -1.99 4.77
CA ILE A 2 2.41 -3.16 4.86
C ILE A 2 2.55 -3.91 3.54
N THR A 3 1.50 -3.94 2.74
CA THR A 3 1.52 -4.62 1.44
C THR A 3 2.37 -3.89 0.43
N CYS A 4 2.50 -2.57 0.57
CA CYS A 4 3.31 -1.78 -0.32
C CYS A 4 4.81 -1.92 -0.06
N ILE A 5 5.22 -2.43 1.11
CA ILE A 5 6.63 -2.60 1.43
C ILE A 5 7.29 -3.65 0.51
N THR A 6 6.53 -4.68 0.10
CA THR A 6 7.03 -5.73 -0.81
C THR A 6 7.23 -5.22 -2.23
N GLY A 7 6.58 -4.11 -2.62
CA GLY A 7 6.76 -3.46 -3.91
C GLY A 7 7.89 -2.43 -3.96
N ILE A 8 8.55 -2.11 -2.85
CA ILE A 8 9.63 -1.12 -2.80
C ILE A 8 10.87 -1.54 -3.60
N PRO A 9 11.35 -2.79 -3.55
CA PRO A 9 12.43 -3.25 -4.41
C PRO A 9 12.14 -3.03 -5.90
N TYR A 10 10.90 -3.26 -6.33
CA TYR A 10 10.46 -2.96 -7.69
C TYR A 10 10.47 -1.45 -7.98
N ALA A 11 10.04 -0.61 -7.04
CA ALA A 11 10.16 0.85 -7.19
C ALA A 11 11.63 1.30 -7.35
N LEU A 12 12.57 0.71 -6.60
CA LEU A 12 14.00 0.96 -6.75
C LEU A 12 14.52 0.54 -8.14
N ARG A 13 14.07 -0.61 -8.64
CA ARG A 13 14.36 -1.05 -10.01
C ARG A 13 13.86 -0.06 -11.06
N ARG A 14 12.64 0.46 -10.92
CA ARG A 14 12.04 1.39 -11.89
C ARG A 14 12.67 2.78 -11.85
N ALA A 15 13.07 3.28 -10.68
CA ALA A 15 13.73 4.58 -10.56
C ALA A 15 15.24 4.56 -10.88
N GLY A 16 15.88 3.40 -10.79
CA GLY A 16 17.32 3.30 -10.55
C GLY A 16 17.62 3.34 -9.04
N PHE A 17 18.66 2.63 -8.61
CA PHE A 17 18.97 2.43 -7.20
C PHE A 17 19.24 3.75 -6.46
N GLY A 18 20.08 4.62 -7.03
CA GLY A 18 20.45 5.90 -6.42
C GLY A 18 19.26 6.84 -6.24
N VAL A 19 18.57 7.13 -7.34
CA VAL A 19 17.37 7.99 -7.33
C VAL A 19 16.25 7.37 -6.51
N GLY A 20 16.05 6.05 -6.58
CA GLY A 20 15.04 5.35 -5.79
C GLY A 20 15.23 5.50 -4.28
N VAL A 21 16.46 5.35 -3.79
CA VAL A 21 16.77 5.55 -2.35
C VAL A 21 16.56 7.01 -1.93
N LEU A 22 16.96 7.97 -2.77
CA LEU A 22 16.71 9.40 -2.51
C LEU A 22 15.21 9.71 -2.47
N LEU A 23 14.43 9.13 -3.39
CA LEU A 23 12.98 9.29 -3.45
C LEU A 23 12.28 8.69 -2.23
N LEU A 24 12.74 7.55 -1.72
CA LEU A 24 12.20 6.95 -0.48
C LEU A 24 12.28 7.93 0.70
N VAL A 25 13.45 8.54 0.90
CA VAL A 25 13.66 9.51 1.97
C VAL A 25 12.87 10.79 1.72
N ALA A 26 12.93 11.33 0.50
CA ALA A 26 12.26 12.57 0.14
C ALA A 26 10.74 12.45 0.31
N ILE A 27 10.13 11.37 -0.19
CA ILE A 27 8.68 11.16 -0.08
C ILE A 27 8.28 10.95 1.37
N ALA A 28 9.08 10.24 2.19
CA ALA A 28 8.79 10.09 3.62
C ALA A 28 8.69 11.46 4.34
N VAL A 29 9.61 12.39 4.06
CA VAL A 29 9.59 13.75 4.62
C VAL A 29 8.39 14.55 4.12
N ILE A 30 8.06 14.44 2.83
CA ILE A 30 6.90 15.10 2.22
C ILE A 30 5.59 14.57 2.84
N THR A 31 5.47 13.26 3.03
CA THR A 31 4.31 12.63 3.65
C THR A 31 4.16 13.04 5.12
N ASP A 32 5.26 13.05 5.88
CA ASP A 32 5.28 13.50 7.27
C ASP A 32 4.72 14.93 7.41
N TYR A 33 5.23 15.85 6.60
CA TYR A 33 4.72 17.22 6.56
C TYR A 33 3.23 17.26 6.19
N SER A 34 2.83 16.50 5.17
CA SER A 34 1.45 16.45 4.73
C SER A 34 0.48 15.96 5.81
N LEU A 35 0.87 14.98 6.62
CA LEU A 35 0.03 14.44 7.71
C LEU A 35 -0.14 15.46 8.83
N CYS A 36 0.92 16.22 9.14
CA CYS A 36 0.86 17.29 10.15
C CYS A 36 -0.08 18.42 9.68
N VAL A 37 0.03 18.82 8.41
CA VAL A 37 -0.80 19.86 7.81
C VAL A 37 -2.27 19.44 7.73
N LEU A 38 -2.55 18.17 7.42
CA LEU A 38 -3.92 17.66 7.35
C LEU A 38 -4.66 17.81 8.69
N VAL A 39 -4.05 17.36 9.78
CA VAL A 39 -4.65 17.48 11.12
C VAL A 39 -4.72 18.93 11.57
N LYS A 40 -3.74 19.76 11.19
CA LYS A 40 -3.79 21.21 11.45
C LYS A 40 -5.00 21.86 10.75
N ALA A 41 -5.28 21.49 9.50
CA ALA A 41 -6.47 21.94 8.78
C ALA A 41 -7.77 21.51 9.49
N GLY A 42 -7.84 20.27 9.99
CA GLY A 42 -8.99 19.81 10.78
C GLY A 42 -9.20 20.56 12.08
N ASN A 43 -8.11 20.82 12.81
CA ASN A 43 -8.14 21.63 14.03
C ASN A 43 -8.60 23.08 13.76
N LEU A 44 -8.23 23.67 12.62
CA LEU A 44 -8.69 25.00 12.21
C LEU A 44 -10.19 25.01 11.83
N ALA A 45 -10.65 23.97 11.15
CA ALA A 45 -12.06 23.83 10.79
C ALA A 45 -12.96 23.37 11.95
N GLY A 46 -12.39 22.86 13.05
CA GLY A 46 -13.14 22.32 14.19
C GLY A 46 -13.86 21.02 13.87
N VAL A 47 -13.38 20.26 12.89
CA VAL A 47 -13.97 19.00 12.42
C VAL A 47 -12.97 17.86 12.55
N SER A 48 -13.48 16.64 12.67
CA SER A 48 -12.66 15.49 13.01
C SER A 48 -12.67 14.35 12.00
N THR A 49 -13.21 14.57 10.79
CA THR A 49 -13.09 13.62 9.67
C THR A 49 -12.42 14.27 8.47
N TYR A 50 -11.74 13.48 7.65
CA TYR A 50 -11.09 14.01 6.45
C TYR A 50 -12.12 14.60 5.47
N GLN A 51 -13.31 13.98 5.37
CA GLN A 51 -14.37 14.44 4.49
C GLN A 51 -14.91 15.81 4.91
N ASP A 52 -15.10 16.00 6.21
CA ASP A 52 -15.59 17.27 6.75
C ASP A 52 -14.56 18.40 6.59
N VAL A 53 -13.26 18.11 6.67
CA VAL A 53 -12.21 19.13 6.41
C VAL A 53 -12.28 19.64 4.99
N VAL A 54 -12.45 18.73 4.02
CA VAL A 54 -12.56 19.13 2.61
C VAL A 54 -13.88 19.86 2.36
N GLU A 55 -14.99 19.45 3.01
CA GLU A 55 -16.25 20.17 2.95
C GLU A 55 -16.14 21.58 3.55
N ALA A 56 -15.46 21.74 4.68
CA ALA A 56 -15.25 23.04 5.31
C ALA A 56 -14.44 24.00 4.41
N ALA A 57 -13.44 23.48 3.69
CA ALA A 57 -12.57 24.29 2.83
C ALA A 57 -13.19 24.62 1.46
N PHE A 58 -13.84 23.65 0.81
CA PHE A 58 -14.30 23.74 -0.59
C PHE A 58 -15.81 23.59 -0.76
N GLY A 59 -16.56 23.51 0.34
CA GLY A 59 -17.99 23.27 0.35
C GLY A 59 -18.36 21.86 -0.12
N LYS A 60 -19.65 21.67 -0.42
CA LYS A 60 -20.22 20.38 -0.86
C LYS A 60 -19.58 19.82 -2.13
N TRP A 61 -19.11 20.69 -3.04
CA TRP A 61 -18.40 20.25 -4.24
C TRP A 61 -17.07 19.58 -3.90
N GLY A 62 -16.35 20.09 -2.90
CA GLY A 62 -15.16 19.44 -2.35
C GLY A 62 -15.48 18.09 -1.72
N PHE A 63 -16.55 18.01 -0.94
CA PHE A 63 -17.03 16.75 -0.37
C PHE A 63 -17.30 15.70 -1.45
N TYR A 64 -18.08 16.05 -2.49
CA TYR A 64 -18.37 15.14 -3.59
C TYR A 64 -17.12 14.79 -4.41
N LEU A 65 -16.20 15.73 -4.63
CA LEU A 65 -14.95 15.47 -5.32
C LEU A 65 -14.05 14.51 -4.53
N LEU A 66 -13.84 14.76 -3.24
CA LEU A 66 -13.07 13.87 -2.37
C LEU A 66 -13.72 12.50 -2.32
N THR A 67 -15.04 12.45 -2.13
CA THR A 67 -15.84 11.23 -2.21
C THR A 67 -15.53 10.55 -3.53
N VAL A 68 -15.70 11.19 -4.69
CA VAL A 68 -15.38 10.61 -6.00
C VAL A 68 -13.92 10.14 -6.12
N ILE A 69 -12.93 10.90 -5.64
CA ILE A 69 -11.51 10.49 -5.68
C ILE A 69 -11.27 9.28 -4.75
N GLN A 70 -11.95 9.22 -3.62
CA GLN A 70 -12.04 8.07 -2.72
C GLN A 70 -13.02 6.99 -3.23
N PHE A 71 -13.74 7.18 -4.36
CA PHE A 71 -14.80 6.28 -4.86
C PHE A 71 -14.70 5.82 -6.34
N ILE A 72 -13.86 6.37 -7.23
CA ILE A 72 -13.97 6.16 -8.71
C ILE A 72 -12.76 5.59 -9.49
N TYR A 73 -11.51 5.66 -9.03
CA TYR A 73 -10.37 5.30 -9.91
C TYR A 73 -9.93 3.82 -9.92
N PRO A 74 -10.76 2.87 -10.42
CA PRO A 74 -10.21 1.89 -11.37
C PRO A 74 -11.19 1.46 -12.48
N PHE A 75 -12.39 2.03 -12.61
CA PHE A 75 -13.37 1.60 -13.61
C PHE A 75 -14.08 2.77 -14.30
N ILE A 76 -13.49 3.27 -15.39
CA ILE A 76 -14.30 3.80 -16.50
C ILE A 76 -14.89 2.58 -17.22
N GLY A 77 -15.98 2.07 -16.67
CA GLY A 77 -16.78 0.97 -17.21
C GLY A 77 -18.09 0.92 -16.45
N LYS A 78 -19.21 1.24 -17.12
CA LYS A 78 -20.57 1.34 -16.54
C LYS A 78 -20.87 0.17 -15.59
N ILE A 79 -21.11 0.47 -14.31
CA ILE A 79 -22.21 -0.02 -13.42
C ILE A 79 -21.84 0.27 -11.95
N THR A 80 -22.78 0.94 -11.26
CA THR A 80 -22.96 1.01 -9.80
C THR A 80 -22.05 1.94 -8.95
N LYS A 81 -22.72 2.86 -8.25
CA LYS A 81 -22.20 3.64 -7.11
C LYS A 81 -21.85 2.67 -5.97
N VAL A 82 -20.69 2.82 -5.33
CA VAL A 82 -20.10 2.04 -4.19
C VAL A 82 -18.91 1.15 -4.59
N TYR A 83 -17.78 1.70 -5.10
CA TYR A 83 -16.55 0.89 -5.30
C TYR A 83 -15.22 1.72 -5.36
N LEU A 84 -14.66 2.25 -4.24
CA LEU A 84 -13.20 2.58 -4.18
C LEU A 84 -12.59 2.84 -2.78
N LYS A 85 -12.90 2.02 -1.78
CA LYS A 85 -11.88 1.72 -0.76
C LYS A 85 -11.57 0.24 -0.66
N LEU A 86 -12.30 -0.52 -1.47
CA LEU A 86 -12.05 -1.92 -1.73
C LEU A 86 -10.73 -2.12 -2.46
N THR A 87 -10.09 -1.14 -3.11
CA THR A 87 -8.82 -1.38 -3.83
C THR A 87 -7.72 -1.93 -2.91
N SER A 88 -7.57 -1.37 -1.71
CA SER A 88 -6.64 -1.92 -0.70
C SER A 88 -7.09 -3.30 -0.22
N MET A 89 -8.39 -3.50 0.04
CA MET A 89 -8.93 -4.80 0.50
C MET A 89 -8.86 -5.89 -0.58
N ILE A 90 -9.06 -5.52 -1.84
CA ILE A 90 -8.91 -6.35 -3.04
C ILE A 90 -7.45 -6.72 -3.19
N SER A 91 -6.54 -5.75 -3.07
CA SER A 91 -5.10 -5.99 -3.08
C SER A 91 -4.70 -7.00 -2.00
N TYR A 92 -5.26 -6.88 -0.80
CA TYR A 92 -5.01 -7.82 0.29
C TYR A 92 -5.52 -9.22 -0.05
N ASN A 93 -6.73 -9.33 -0.60
CA ASN A 93 -7.28 -10.62 -1.03
C ASN A 93 -6.47 -11.24 -2.18
N VAL A 94 -6.02 -10.45 -3.15
CA VAL A 94 -5.16 -10.91 -4.25
C VAL A 94 -3.84 -11.44 -3.70
N ILE A 95 -3.16 -10.67 -2.84
CA ILE A 95 -1.87 -11.09 -2.25
C ILE A 95 -2.05 -12.33 -1.36
N ILE A 96 -3.12 -12.40 -0.55
CA ILE A 96 -3.46 -13.61 0.22
C ILE A 96 -3.66 -14.79 -0.74
N GLY A 97 -4.40 -14.59 -1.82
CA GLY A 97 -4.64 -15.61 -2.83
C GLY A 97 -3.34 -16.12 -3.45
N ASP A 98 -2.47 -15.21 -3.88
CA ASP A 98 -1.23 -15.56 -4.57
C ASP A 98 -0.24 -16.22 -3.60
N THR A 99 -0.04 -15.62 -2.42
CA THR A 99 0.92 -16.09 -1.42
C THR A 99 0.45 -17.36 -0.71
N ALA A 100 -0.79 -17.41 -0.22
CA ALA A 100 -1.29 -18.55 0.55
C ALA A 100 -1.46 -19.79 -0.33
N THR A 101 -1.84 -19.62 -1.60
CA THR A 101 -1.97 -20.76 -2.52
C THR A 101 -0.62 -21.47 -2.71
N LYS A 102 0.50 -20.74 -2.73
CA LYS A 102 1.85 -21.33 -2.80
C LYS A 102 2.17 -22.18 -1.58
N VAL A 103 1.89 -21.63 -0.40
CA VAL A 103 2.10 -22.32 0.88
C VAL A 103 1.23 -23.57 0.94
N PHE A 104 -0.05 -23.48 0.57
CA PHE A 104 -0.94 -24.65 0.56
C PHE A 104 -0.52 -25.71 -0.45
N ARG A 105 -0.06 -25.34 -1.64
CA ARG A 105 0.49 -26.29 -2.62
C ARG A 105 1.73 -27.00 -2.09
N ARG A 106 2.63 -26.27 -1.41
CA ARG A 106 3.85 -26.85 -0.83
C ARG A 106 3.55 -27.78 0.35
N VAL A 107 2.69 -27.36 1.28
CA VAL A 107 2.39 -28.11 2.51
C VAL A 107 1.51 -29.33 2.26
N PHE A 108 0.50 -29.21 1.40
CA PHE A 108 -0.45 -30.29 1.13
C PHE A 108 -0.14 -31.10 -0.14
N GLY A 109 0.90 -30.72 -0.90
CA GLY A 109 1.27 -31.40 -2.15
C GLY A 109 0.18 -31.35 -3.23
N VAL A 110 -0.73 -30.38 -3.18
CA VAL A 110 -1.90 -30.29 -4.07
C VAL A 110 -1.56 -29.64 -5.42
N THR A 111 -2.15 -30.15 -6.51
CA THR A 111 -1.94 -29.58 -7.86
C THR A 111 -2.84 -28.37 -8.10
N LYS A 112 -2.58 -27.60 -9.18
CA LYS A 112 -3.41 -26.42 -9.56
C LYS A 112 -4.90 -26.74 -9.74
N GLN A 113 -5.24 -28.00 -9.99
CA GLN A 113 -6.61 -28.47 -10.28
C GLN A 113 -7.38 -28.85 -9.02
N SER A 114 -6.71 -29.04 -7.88
CA SER A 114 -7.36 -29.33 -6.61
C SER A 114 -8.01 -28.07 -6.04
N ALA A 115 -9.09 -28.23 -5.27
CA ALA A 115 -9.81 -27.10 -4.65
C ALA A 115 -8.89 -26.20 -3.80
N LEU A 116 -7.97 -26.78 -3.02
CA LEU A 116 -6.97 -26.05 -2.21
C LEU A 116 -5.80 -25.47 -3.02
N GLY A 117 -5.64 -25.88 -4.28
CA GLY A 117 -4.65 -25.35 -5.21
C GLY A 117 -5.18 -24.19 -6.05
N ASN A 118 -6.48 -23.92 -6.02
CA ASN A 118 -7.11 -22.82 -6.76
C ASN A 118 -7.11 -21.52 -5.93
N ARG A 119 -6.57 -20.45 -6.51
CA ARG A 119 -6.49 -19.11 -5.92
C ARG A 119 -7.85 -18.65 -5.38
N ASN A 120 -8.91 -18.78 -6.16
CA ASN A 120 -10.23 -18.24 -5.78
C ASN A 120 -10.81 -18.97 -4.56
N THR A 121 -10.58 -20.28 -4.46
CA THR A 121 -11.01 -21.08 -3.30
C THR A 121 -10.23 -20.71 -2.05
N VAL A 122 -8.91 -20.48 -2.18
CA VAL A 122 -8.05 -20.05 -1.08
C VAL A 122 -8.48 -18.68 -0.57
N ILE A 123 -8.70 -17.71 -1.47
CA ILE A 123 -9.23 -16.39 -1.09
C ILE A 123 -10.57 -16.54 -0.36
N PHE A 124 -11.48 -17.38 -0.87
CA PHE A 124 -12.78 -17.62 -0.25
C PHE A 124 -12.64 -18.18 1.18
N LEU A 125 -11.82 -19.21 1.35
CA LEU A 125 -11.58 -19.86 2.64
C LEU A 125 -11.00 -18.89 3.65
N CYS A 126 -9.95 -18.16 3.27
CA CYS A 126 -9.31 -17.13 4.07
C CYS A 126 -10.30 -16.01 4.43
N THR A 127 -11.17 -15.63 3.51
CA THR A 127 -12.15 -14.57 3.72
C THR A 127 -13.21 -14.99 4.74
N VAL A 128 -13.82 -16.15 4.55
CA VAL A 128 -14.92 -16.62 5.41
C VAL A 128 -14.42 -17.00 6.81
N LEU A 129 -13.27 -17.68 6.90
CA LEU A 129 -12.79 -18.21 8.17
C LEU A 129 -12.03 -17.19 9.02
N ILE A 130 -11.38 -16.20 8.39
CA ILE A 130 -10.45 -15.30 9.08
C ILE A 130 -10.89 -13.85 8.89
N THR A 131 -10.80 -13.30 7.67
CA THR A 131 -10.94 -11.83 7.51
C THR A 131 -12.35 -11.32 7.81
N CYS A 132 -13.40 -12.07 7.47
CA CYS A 132 -14.79 -11.74 7.77
C CYS A 132 -15.08 -11.69 9.29
N PRO A 133 -14.84 -12.75 10.10
CA PRO A 133 -15.11 -12.70 11.53
C PRO A 133 -14.26 -11.66 12.27
N LEU A 134 -13.03 -11.41 11.81
CA LEU A 134 -12.17 -10.34 12.33
C LEU A 134 -12.72 -8.95 11.99
N SER A 135 -13.23 -8.73 10.77
CA SER A 135 -13.81 -7.45 10.34
C SER A 135 -15.14 -7.11 11.01
N LEU A 136 -15.88 -8.13 11.46
CA LEU A 136 -17.12 -7.96 12.23
C LEU A 136 -16.87 -7.49 13.67
N GLN A 137 -15.62 -7.47 14.16
CA GLN A 137 -15.30 -6.94 15.47
C GLN A 137 -15.49 -5.42 15.50
N ARG A 138 -16.37 -4.96 16.40
CA ARG A 138 -16.72 -3.53 16.51
C ARG A 138 -15.69 -2.68 17.25
N ASN A 139 -14.82 -3.29 18.06
CA ASN A 139 -13.95 -2.55 18.98
C ASN A 139 -12.51 -2.45 18.45
N ILE A 140 -12.11 -1.26 18.03
CA ILE A 140 -10.75 -0.91 17.58
C ILE A 140 -9.71 -1.24 18.65
N ALA A 141 -10.03 -1.10 19.94
CA ALA A 141 -9.09 -1.40 21.02
C ALA A 141 -8.71 -2.90 21.09
N LYS A 142 -9.60 -3.81 20.65
CA LYS A 142 -9.26 -5.23 20.53
C LYS A 142 -8.38 -5.49 19.30
N LEU A 143 -8.61 -4.74 18.22
CA LEU A 143 -7.81 -4.79 16.99
C LEU A 143 -6.40 -4.25 17.22
N ASN A 144 -6.20 -3.24 18.09
CA ASN A 144 -4.87 -2.72 18.42
C ASN A 144 -3.96 -3.81 19.03
N LYS A 145 -4.48 -4.69 19.89
CA LYS A 145 -3.71 -5.82 20.43
C LYS A 145 -3.28 -6.80 19.34
N ILE A 146 -4.16 -7.04 18.37
CA ILE A 146 -3.90 -7.89 17.21
C ILE A 146 -2.88 -7.21 16.27
N SER A 147 -2.94 -5.89 16.11
CA SER A 147 -1.97 -5.12 15.33
C SER A 147 -0.58 -5.07 15.95
N LEU A 148 -0.43 -5.25 17.26
CA LEU A 148 0.90 -5.41 17.86
C LEU A 148 1.55 -6.74 17.45
N MET A 149 0.74 -7.79 17.28
CA MET A 149 1.24 -9.09 16.80
C MET A 149 1.75 -8.98 15.35
N SER A 150 1.09 -8.21 14.49
CA SER A 150 1.55 -8.02 13.11
C SER A 150 2.91 -7.30 13.03
N LEU A 151 3.22 -6.38 13.96
CA LEU A 151 4.55 -5.75 14.03
C LEU A 151 5.66 -6.77 14.30
N VAL A 152 5.41 -7.77 15.14
CA VAL A 152 6.36 -8.85 15.41
C VAL A 152 6.63 -9.66 14.15
N PHE A 153 5.59 -10.00 13.38
CA PHE A 153 5.76 -10.71 12.10
C PHE A 153 6.52 -9.89 11.06
N ILE A 154 6.30 -8.57 10.97
CA ILE A 154 7.10 -7.69 10.10
C ILE A 154 8.58 -7.77 10.45
N PHE A 155 8.89 -7.71 11.75
CA PHE A 155 10.27 -7.79 12.21
C PHE A 155 10.93 -9.11 11.81
N PHE A 156 10.22 -10.24 11.93
CA PHE A 156 10.70 -11.53 11.45
C PHE A 156 10.88 -11.57 9.93
N ILE A 157 9.94 -11.02 9.16
CA ILE A 157 10.05 -10.93 7.69
C ILE A 157 11.27 -10.08 7.30
N MET A 158 11.52 -8.98 8.01
CA MET A 158 12.67 -8.13 7.78
C MET A 158 13.99 -8.87 8.03
N ILE A 159 14.09 -9.62 9.15
CA ILE A 159 15.26 -10.47 9.42
C ILE A 159 15.45 -11.52 8.33
N PHE A 160 14.37 -12.18 7.90
CA PHE A 160 14.43 -13.17 6.82
C PHE A 160 15.00 -12.57 5.53
N ILE A 161 14.55 -11.39 5.12
CA ILE A 161 15.04 -10.74 3.89
C ILE A 161 16.52 -10.38 4.03
N LEU A 162 16.94 -9.85 5.18
CA LEU A 162 18.36 -9.56 5.45
C LEU A 162 19.22 -10.83 5.40
N PHE A 163 18.72 -11.94 5.95
CA PHE A 163 19.39 -13.24 5.88
C PHE A 163 19.46 -13.79 4.45
N ARG A 164 18.44 -13.52 3.63
CA ARG A 164 18.38 -13.97 2.24
C ARG A 164 19.37 -13.26 1.30
N ILE A 165 19.84 -12.07 1.66
CA ILE A 165 20.95 -11.40 0.94
C ILE A 165 22.14 -12.35 0.82
N PHE A 166 22.57 -12.97 1.93
CA PHE A 166 23.78 -13.79 1.97
C PHE A 166 23.59 -15.23 1.49
N THR A 167 22.35 -15.74 1.49
CA THR A 167 22.08 -17.15 1.18
C THR A 167 21.49 -17.38 -0.21
N PHE A 168 20.88 -16.35 -0.79
CA PHE A 168 20.17 -16.44 -2.07
C PHE A 168 20.70 -15.43 -3.11
N GLY A 169 21.44 -14.39 -2.69
CA GLY A 169 21.98 -13.37 -3.61
C GLY A 169 22.85 -13.95 -4.72
N ASP A 170 23.70 -14.93 -4.42
CA ASP A 170 24.62 -15.55 -5.39
C ASP A 170 23.91 -16.40 -6.45
N GLN A 171 22.65 -16.82 -6.20
CA GLN A 171 21.86 -17.63 -7.13
C GLN A 171 21.13 -16.78 -8.18
N VAL A 172 21.00 -15.47 -7.94
CA VAL A 172 20.29 -14.57 -8.86
C VAL A 172 21.31 -13.88 -9.77
N PRO A 173 21.24 -14.05 -11.10
CA PRO A 173 22.18 -13.43 -12.00
C PRO A 173 22.05 -11.90 -11.96
N LEU A 174 23.19 -11.21 -11.97
CA LEU A 174 23.23 -9.76 -12.10
C LEU A 174 22.74 -9.36 -13.49
N THR A 175 21.90 -8.33 -13.55
CA THR A 175 21.43 -7.72 -14.80
C THR A 175 22.37 -6.58 -15.20
N GLU A 176 22.51 -6.27 -16.50
CA GLU A 176 23.43 -5.21 -16.97
C GLU A 176 23.14 -3.82 -16.35
N ASP A 177 21.86 -3.52 -16.07
CA ASP A 177 21.42 -2.26 -15.45
C ASP A 177 21.40 -2.28 -13.89
N SER A 178 22.01 -3.29 -13.27
CA SER A 178 22.05 -3.43 -11.80
C SER A 178 22.75 -2.23 -11.18
N TYR A 179 22.14 -1.63 -10.14
CA TYR A 179 22.68 -0.47 -9.41
C TYR A 179 22.85 0.81 -10.25
N SER A 180 22.18 0.92 -11.40
CA SER A 180 22.08 2.17 -12.15
C SER A 180 21.59 3.33 -11.26
N PHE A 181 22.18 4.53 -11.43
CA PHE A 181 21.79 5.68 -10.60
C PHE A 181 20.37 6.14 -10.89
N MET A 182 19.99 6.20 -12.17
CA MET A 182 18.69 6.63 -12.66
C MET A 182 18.24 5.72 -13.80
N SER A 183 16.94 5.43 -13.87
CA SER A 183 16.27 4.69 -14.95
C SER A 183 15.01 5.46 -15.40
N ASP A 184 14.38 5.03 -16.49
CA ASP A 184 13.26 5.76 -17.12
C ASP A 184 11.94 5.70 -16.33
N GLY A 185 11.85 4.78 -15.36
CA GLY A 185 10.64 4.52 -14.57
C GLY A 185 10.49 5.39 -13.30
N VAL A 186 11.20 6.51 -13.19
CA VAL A 186 11.17 7.39 -12.00
C VAL A 186 9.75 7.82 -11.62
N THR A 187 8.91 8.20 -12.59
CA THR A 187 7.52 8.60 -12.34
C THR A 187 6.69 7.48 -11.72
N GLU A 188 6.86 6.25 -12.21
CA GLU A 188 6.16 5.07 -11.67
C GLU A 188 6.62 4.80 -10.23
N ALA A 189 7.92 4.88 -9.98
CA ALA A 189 8.48 4.69 -8.65
C ALA A 189 7.98 5.72 -7.64
N ILE A 190 7.86 7.01 -8.03
CA ILE A 190 7.27 8.04 -7.18
C ILE A 190 5.85 7.63 -6.77
N GLY A 191 5.04 7.13 -7.70
CA GLY A 191 3.69 6.65 -7.43
C GLY A 191 3.63 5.49 -6.45
N ILE A 192 4.49 4.48 -6.64
CA ILE A 192 4.58 3.29 -5.76
C ILE A 192 5.01 3.71 -4.35
N ILE A 193 6.06 4.53 -4.23
CA ILE A 193 6.58 4.99 -2.95
C ILE A 193 5.56 5.89 -2.25
N ALA A 194 4.92 6.80 -2.99
CA ALA A 194 3.85 7.65 -2.48
C ALA A 194 2.69 6.83 -1.89
N PHE A 195 2.27 5.78 -2.61
CA PHE A 195 1.23 4.87 -2.14
C PHE A 195 1.67 4.08 -0.90
N ALA A 196 2.95 3.71 -0.80
CA ALA A 196 3.48 2.99 0.36
C ALA A 196 3.43 3.79 1.66
N TYR A 197 3.71 5.10 1.59
CA TYR A 197 3.63 6.03 2.71
C TYR A 197 2.23 6.60 2.95
N MET A 198 1.27 6.39 2.04
CA MET A 198 -0.08 6.92 2.20
C MET A 198 -0.81 6.31 3.41
N CYS A 199 -1.18 7.17 4.35
CA CYS A 199 -2.00 6.81 5.52
C CYS A 199 -3.01 7.91 5.91
N HIS A 200 -3.16 8.94 5.07
CA HIS A 200 -3.99 10.14 5.32
C HIS A 200 -5.44 9.83 5.65
N HIS A 201 -6.01 8.81 5.00
CA HIS A 201 -7.39 8.39 5.22
C HIS A 201 -7.66 7.85 6.64
N ASN A 202 -6.64 7.41 7.36
CA ASN A 202 -6.73 6.91 8.74
C ASN A 202 -6.27 7.95 9.77
N SER A 203 -5.78 9.11 9.33
CA SER A 203 -5.08 10.05 10.21
C SER A 203 -5.98 10.64 11.28
N PHE A 204 -7.24 10.94 10.95
CA PHE A 204 -8.20 11.46 11.91
C PHE A 204 -8.63 10.43 12.95
N LEU A 205 -8.91 9.19 12.52
CA LEU A 205 -9.19 8.06 13.41
C LEU A 205 -8.04 7.84 14.42
N LEU A 206 -6.81 7.89 13.93
CA LEU A 206 -5.62 7.77 14.78
C LEU A 206 -5.48 8.98 15.69
N TYR A 207 -5.68 10.20 15.19
CA TYR A 207 -5.62 11.43 15.96
C TYR A 207 -6.60 11.44 17.14
N GLU A 208 -7.87 11.07 16.92
CA GLU A 208 -8.88 10.96 17.98
C GLU A 208 -8.58 9.85 18.99
N SER A 209 -7.85 8.82 18.57
CA SER A 209 -7.41 7.72 19.45
C SER A 209 -6.24 8.09 20.36
N LEU A 210 -5.59 9.25 20.16
CA LEU A 210 -4.53 9.73 21.05
C LEU A 210 -5.10 10.17 22.40
N GLU A 211 -4.38 9.87 23.47
CA GLU A 211 -4.67 10.42 24.80
C GLU A 211 -4.39 11.93 24.82
N ASN A 212 -5.43 12.73 25.07
CA ASN A 212 -5.43 14.20 24.98
C ASN A 212 -4.93 14.71 23.61
N PRO A 213 -5.74 14.60 22.55
CA PRO A 213 -5.33 14.92 21.19
C PRO A 213 -5.01 16.41 21.06
N THR A 214 -3.76 16.71 20.67
CA THR A 214 -3.27 18.06 20.40
C THR A 214 -2.33 18.03 19.21
N GLN A 215 -2.23 19.14 18.47
CA GLN A 215 -1.34 19.24 17.30
C GLN A 215 0.12 18.88 17.64
N THR A 216 0.64 19.34 18.78
CA THR A 216 2.02 19.09 19.18
C THR A 216 2.28 17.60 19.44
N ARG A 217 1.33 16.90 20.08
CA ARG A 217 1.43 15.45 20.30
C ARG A 217 1.30 14.68 19.00
N TRP A 218 0.37 15.07 18.14
CA TRP A 218 0.23 14.48 16.80
C TRP A 218 1.54 14.60 16.02
N ASN A 219 2.08 15.80 15.86
CA ASN A 219 3.34 16.01 15.14
C ASN A 219 4.46 15.13 15.71
N LYS A 220 4.62 15.07 17.05
CA LYS A 220 5.65 14.22 17.67
C LYS A 220 5.45 12.74 17.34
N VAL A 221 4.22 12.23 17.43
CA VAL A 221 3.92 10.82 17.11
C VAL A 221 4.14 10.56 15.62
N THR A 222 3.73 11.48 14.75
CA THR A 222 3.89 11.38 13.30
C THR A 222 5.37 11.34 12.92
N HIS A 223 6.18 12.30 13.40
CA HIS A 223 7.61 12.37 13.11
C HIS A 223 8.36 11.10 13.54
N ILE A 224 8.10 10.60 14.75
CA ILE A 224 8.74 9.38 15.24
C ILE A 224 8.29 8.17 14.43
N SER A 225 6.99 8.03 14.17
CA SER A 225 6.42 6.88 13.45
C SER A 225 6.89 6.85 12.00
N LEU A 226 6.90 7.98 11.30
CA LEU A 226 7.39 8.09 9.91
C LEU A 226 8.90 7.89 9.84
N GLY A 227 9.66 8.38 10.81
CA GLY A 227 11.10 8.13 10.91
C GLY A 227 11.43 6.64 11.04
N ILE A 228 10.77 5.94 11.97
CA ILE A 228 10.93 4.48 12.14
C ILE A 228 10.47 3.74 10.88
N SER A 229 9.30 4.11 10.32
CA SER A 229 8.79 3.52 9.09
C SER A 229 9.76 3.72 7.92
N CYS A 230 10.42 4.87 7.82
CA CYS A 230 11.40 5.17 6.79
C CYS A 230 12.60 4.22 6.88
N ILE A 231 13.15 4.02 8.08
CA ILE A 231 14.27 3.08 8.29
C ILE A 231 13.88 1.66 7.89
N ILE A 232 12.69 1.20 8.30
CA ILE A 232 12.20 -0.16 7.98
C ILE A 232 12.01 -0.31 6.46
N VAL A 233 11.36 0.66 5.81
CA VAL A 233 11.12 0.64 4.36
C VAL A 233 12.43 0.70 3.57
N LEU A 234 13.39 1.53 3.97
CA LEU A 234 14.72 1.59 3.35
C LEU A 234 15.45 0.26 3.48
N THR A 235 15.48 -0.30 4.70
CA THR A 235 16.16 -1.58 4.97
C THR A 235 15.54 -2.69 4.12
N PHE A 236 14.21 -2.79 4.12
CA PHE A 236 13.46 -3.79 3.35
C PHE A 236 13.68 -3.61 1.84
N GLY A 237 13.55 -2.38 1.35
CA GLY A 237 13.68 -2.03 -0.05
C GLY A 237 15.08 -2.32 -0.60
N ILE A 238 16.11 -1.86 0.10
CA ILE A 238 17.51 -2.08 -0.28
C ILE A 238 17.85 -3.56 -0.21
N ALA A 239 17.49 -4.26 0.87
CA ALA A 239 17.77 -5.68 1.02
C ALA A 239 17.10 -6.54 -0.08
N GLY A 240 15.84 -6.25 -0.39
CA GLY A 240 15.12 -6.92 -1.47
C GLY A 240 15.70 -6.60 -2.85
N TYR A 241 16.11 -5.35 -3.10
CA TYR A 241 16.70 -4.95 -4.37
C TYR A 241 18.09 -5.54 -4.57
N VAL A 242 18.95 -5.55 -3.55
CA VAL A 242 20.29 -6.17 -3.62
C VAL A 242 20.19 -7.65 -3.95
N THR A 243 19.18 -8.35 -3.43
CA THR A 243 18.99 -9.79 -3.68
C THR A 243 18.53 -10.08 -5.11
N PHE A 244 17.67 -9.26 -5.71
CA PHE A 244 17.02 -9.58 -6.99
C PHE A 244 17.36 -8.67 -8.16
N THR A 245 17.90 -7.48 -7.91
CA THR A 245 18.31 -6.48 -8.90
C THR A 245 17.26 -6.27 -10.01
N GLY A 246 17.57 -6.56 -11.27
CA GLY A 246 16.65 -6.43 -12.39
C GLY A 246 15.52 -7.46 -12.42
N PHE A 247 15.49 -8.43 -11.51
CA PHE A 247 14.40 -9.39 -11.37
C PHE A 247 13.34 -8.98 -10.35
N SER A 248 13.52 -7.91 -9.56
CA SER A 248 12.54 -7.47 -8.56
C SER A 248 11.15 -7.29 -9.16
N GLN A 249 10.16 -8.01 -8.62
CA GLN A 249 8.74 -7.92 -8.99
C GLN A 249 7.96 -7.02 -8.03
N GLY A 250 6.74 -6.63 -8.41
CA GLY A 250 5.85 -5.80 -7.59
C GLY A 250 5.47 -6.40 -6.23
N ASP A 251 5.65 -7.71 -6.06
CA ASP A 251 5.67 -8.38 -4.75
C ASP A 251 6.99 -9.14 -4.60
N LEU A 252 7.85 -8.67 -3.70
CA LEU A 252 9.14 -9.30 -3.39
C LEU A 252 9.03 -10.80 -3.06
N LEU A 253 7.95 -11.24 -2.41
CA LEU A 253 7.82 -12.66 -2.04
C LEU A 253 7.53 -13.57 -3.24
N GLU A 254 7.11 -13.01 -4.38
CA GLU A 254 6.95 -13.74 -5.63
C GLU A 254 8.28 -14.10 -6.27
N ASN A 255 9.35 -13.37 -5.95
CA ASN A 255 10.69 -13.62 -6.48
C ASN A 255 11.35 -14.90 -5.94
N TYR A 256 10.98 -15.35 -4.74
CA TYR A 256 11.56 -16.57 -4.16
C TYR A 256 10.94 -17.84 -4.77
N CYS A 257 11.69 -18.95 -4.78
CA CYS A 257 11.20 -20.21 -5.36
C CYS A 257 10.14 -20.89 -4.47
N MET A 258 9.30 -21.75 -5.05
CA MET A 258 8.30 -22.53 -4.28
C MET A 258 8.96 -23.67 -3.49
N SER A 259 10.12 -24.14 -3.94
CA SER A 259 10.89 -25.20 -3.29
C SER A 259 11.55 -24.74 -1.98
N ASP A 260 11.67 -23.43 -1.76
CA ASP A 260 12.31 -22.86 -0.57
C ASP A 260 11.33 -22.81 0.62
N ASP A 261 11.49 -23.74 1.55
CA ASP A 261 10.64 -23.86 2.73
C ASP A 261 10.74 -22.65 3.68
N LEU A 262 11.90 -22.01 3.78
CA LEU A 262 12.04 -20.80 4.61
C LEU A 262 11.31 -19.62 3.99
N SER A 263 11.34 -19.49 2.66
CA SER A 263 10.52 -18.49 1.96
C SER A 263 9.02 -18.76 2.14
N ASN A 264 8.60 -20.03 2.08
CA ASN A 264 7.21 -20.40 2.31
C ASN A 264 6.74 -20.11 3.74
N LEU A 265 7.62 -20.24 4.75
CA LEU A 265 7.33 -19.79 6.10
C LEU A 265 7.11 -18.26 6.15
N THR A 266 7.98 -17.49 5.50
CA THR A 266 7.83 -16.03 5.41
C THR A 266 6.55 -15.63 4.69
N ARG A 267 6.20 -16.32 3.59
CA ARG A 267 4.91 -16.18 2.88
C ARG A 267 3.72 -16.40 3.79
N LEU A 268 3.77 -17.43 4.63
CA LEU A 268 2.72 -17.69 5.62
C LEU A 268 2.61 -16.54 6.65
N LEU A 269 3.73 -16.10 7.22
CA LEU A 269 3.76 -14.98 8.17
C LEU A 269 3.25 -13.67 7.56
N PHE A 270 3.63 -13.40 6.31
CA PHE A 270 3.15 -12.25 5.54
C PHE A 270 1.65 -12.32 5.27
N THR A 271 1.15 -13.49 4.87
CA THR A 271 -0.28 -13.75 4.67
C THR A 271 -1.08 -13.48 5.94
N VAL A 272 -0.64 -14.03 7.08
CA VAL A 272 -1.27 -13.80 8.38
C VAL A 272 -1.25 -12.32 8.73
N THR A 273 -0.12 -11.65 8.52
CA THR A 273 0.04 -10.21 8.76
C THR A 273 -0.96 -9.36 7.97
N ILE A 274 -1.21 -9.70 6.70
CA ILE A 274 -2.22 -9.03 5.86
C ILE A 274 -3.62 -9.31 6.41
N MET A 275 -3.94 -10.56 6.77
CA MET A 275 -5.23 -10.93 7.37
C MET A 275 -5.51 -10.15 8.66
N LEU A 276 -4.50 -9.90 9.49
CA LEU A 276 -4.62 -9.13 10.73
C LEU A 276 -4.80 -7.63 10.48
N THR A 277 -4.33 -7.12 9.34
CA THR A 277 -4.43 -5.70 8.95
C THR A 277 -5.75 -5.40 8.22
N TYR A 278 -6.34 -6.41 7.57
CA TYR A 278 -7.58 -6.30 6.80
C TYR A 278 -8.77 -5.65 7.54
N PRO A 279 -9.05 -5.95 8.82
CA PRO A 279 -10.17 -5.36 9.55
C PRO A 279 -10.06 -3.85 9.75
N ILE A 280 -8.83 -3.32 9.88
CA ILE A 280 -8.58 -1.89 10.06
C ILE A 280 -9.00 -1.15 8.78
N GLU A 281 -8.59 -1.65 7.61
CA GLU A 281 -9.03 -1.08 6.33
C GLU A 281 -10.55 -1.20 6.16
N CYS A 282 -11.14 -2.34 6.53
CA CYS A 282 -12.59 -2.52 6.49
C CYS A 282 -13.33 -1.50 7.37
N PHE A 283 -12.80 -1.20 8.55
CA PHE A 283 -13.36 -0.19 9.45
C PHE A 283 -13.39 1.18 8.78
N VAL A 284 -12.29 1.57 8.13
CA VAL A 284 -12.20 2.89 7.53
C VAL A 284 -12.98 2.95 6.21
N VAL A 285 -13.25 1.83 5.54
CA VAL A 285 -14.23 1.76 4.44
C VAL A 285 -15.64 1.97 4.94
N ARG A 286 -15.99 1.35 6.06
CA ARG A 286 -17.29 1.51 6.68
C ARG A 286 -17.54 2.97 7.06
N GLU A 287 -16.59 3.61 7.74
CA GLU A 287 -16.70 5.02 8.13
C GLU A 287 -16.90 5.95 6.92
N VAL A 288 -16.10 5.76 5.86
CA VAL A 288 -16.22 6.56 4.63
C VAL A 288 -17.57 6.35 3.94
N LEU A 289 -18.12 5.14 3.94
CA LEU A 289 -19.46 4.84 3.42
C LEU A 289 -20.57 5.41 4.30
N GLU A 290 -20.43 5.31 5.62
CA GLU A 290 -21.38 5.87 6.59
C GLU A 290 -21.47 7.39 6.46
N ASN A 291 -20.33 8.07 6.31
CA ASN A 291 -20.28 9.50 6.05
C ASN A 291 -20.85 9.85 4.67
N ALA A 292 -20.53 9.08 3.62
CA ALA A 292 -21.01 9.37 2.26
C ALA A 292 -22.52 9.17 2.09
N LEU A 293 -23.11 8.14 2.72
CA LEU A 293 -24.51 7.74 2.54
C LEU A 293 -25.44 8.30 3.62
N TRP A 294 -24.94 8.45 4.85
CA TRP A 294 -25.73 8.89 6.01
C TRP A 294 -25.21 10.18 6.65
N ALA A 295 -24.21 10.86 6.07
CA ALA A 295 -23.65 12.12 6.61
C ALA A 295 -23.25 12.00 8.09
N GLY A 296 -22.64 10.87 8.46
CA GLY A 296 -22.19 10.57 9.83
C GLY A 296 -23.33 10.23 10.80
N LYS A 297 -24.58 10.15 10.34
CA LYS A 297 -25.77 9.81 11.15
C LYS A 297 -26.24 8.37 10.90
N ALA A 298 -25.31 7.47 10.64
CA ALA A 298 -25.64 6.07 10.39
C ALA A 298 -26.30 5.42 11.62
N PRO A 299 -27.27 4.50 11.44
CA PRO A 299 -27.91 3.83 12.56
C PRO A 299 -26.89 2.96 13.32
N ASP A 300 -26.64 3.27 14.58
CA ASP A 300 -25.71 2.51 15.42
C ASP A 300 -26.30 1.18 15.94
N THR A 301 -26.87 0.39 15.03
CA THR A 301 -27.43 -0.92 15.31
C THR A 301 -26.42 -2.02 14.99
N LYS A 302 -26.43 -3.11 15.76
CA LYS A 302 -25.57 -4.27 15.47
C LYS A 302 -25.86 -4.86 14.08
N SER A 303 -27.12 -4.90 13.68
CA SER A 303 -27.56 -5.40 12.37
C SER A 303 -27.04 -4.54 11.21
N HIS A 304 -27.12 -3.21 11.32
CA HIS A 304 -26.57 -2.30 10.30
C HIS A 304 -25.06 -2.51 10.11
N ASN A 305 -24.31 -2.54 11.21
CA ASN A 305 -22.87 -2.75 11.19
C ASN A 305 -22.48 -4.11 10.56
N ILE A 306 -23.17 -5.19 10.93
CA ILE A 306 -22.93 -6.53 10.40
C ILE A 306 -23.26 -6.57 8.90
N LEU A 307 -24.41 -6.03 8.50
CA LEU A 307 -24.83 -5.99 7.10
C LEU A 307 -23.83 -5.20 6.25
N LEU A 308 -23.49 -3.98 6.66
CA LEU A 308 -22.59 -3.10 5.93
C LEU A 308 -21.19 -3.72 5.79
N THR A 309 -20.66 -4.27 6.89
CA THR A 309 -19.36 -4.98 6.87
C THR A 309 -19.41 -6.19 5.95
N SER A 310 -20.50 -6.98 5.99
CA SER A 310 -20.65 -8.17 5.13
C SER A 310 -20.71 -7.79 3.66
N VAL A 311 -21.39 -6.70 3.31
CA VAL A 311 -21.45 -6.18 1.93
C VAL A 311 -20.08 -5.68 1.47
N ILE A 312 -19.32 -4.99 2.33
CA ILE A 312 -17.96 -4.54 2.03
C ILE A 312 -17.04 -5.74 1.78
N VAL A 313 -17.05 -6.75 2.65
CA VAL A 313 -16.19 -7.94 2.51
C VAL A 313 -16.59 -8.77 1.29
N ALA A 314 -17.89 -8.95 1.04
CA ALA A 314 -18.39 -9.70 -0.12
C ALA A 314 -18.04 -9.00 -1.44
N SER A 315 -18.17 -7.67 -1.50
CA SER A 315 -17.78 -6.90 -2.68
C SER A 315 -16.26 -6.93 -2.93
N ALA A 316 -15.43 -6.82 -1.88
CA ALA A 316 -13.99 -6.99 -2.00
C ALA A 316 -13.62 -8.38 -2.51
N PHE A 317 -14.28 -9.43 -2.02
CA PHE A 317 -14.08 -10.80 -2.47
C PHE A 317 -14.42 -10.95 -3.96
N LEU A 318 -15.62 -10.55 -4.38
CA LEU A 318 -16.06 -10.66 -5.77
C LEU A 318 -15.17 -9.89 -6.73
N LEU A 319 -14.71 -8.69 -6.36
CA LEU A 319 -13.80 -7.93 -7.21
C LEU A 319 -12.40 -8.54 -7.25
N SER A 320 -11.92 -9.15 -6.16
CA SER A 320 -10.61 -9.80 -6.13
C SER A 320 -10.52 -11.05 -7.01
N THR A 321 -11.64 -11.73 -7.28
CA THR A 321 -11.66 -12.86 -8.22
C THR A 321 -11.78 -12.43 -9.68
N LEU A 322 -12.16 -11.16 -9.92
CA LEU A 322 -12.30 -10.58 -11.25
C LEU A 322 -11.10 -9.74 -11.68
N THR A 323 -10.26 -9.29 -10.73
CA THR A 323 -9.04 -8.55 -11.03
C THR A 323 -7.79 -9.35 -10.77
N ASP A 324 -6.89 -9.26 -11.73
CA ASP A 324 -5.53 -9.76 -11.61
C ASP A 324 -4.55 -8.59 -11.41
N CYS A 325 -4.88 -7.36 -11.79
CA CYS A 325 -3.92 -6.25 -11.74
C CYS A 325 -4.15 -5.32 -10.54
N LEU A 326 -3.11 -5.09 -9.73
CA LEU A 326 -3.07 -4.08 -8.64
C LEU A 326 -2.76 -2.64 -9.11
N GLY A 327 -2.33 -2.47 -10.37
CA GLY A 327 -1.50 -1.32 -10.79
C GLY A 327 -2.14 0.07 -10.93
N ILE A 328 -3.43 0.27 -10.63
CA ILE A 328 -4.12 1.56 -10.91
C ILE A 328 -4.20 2.47 -9.67
N GLY A 329 -3.83 1.98 -8.48
CA GLY A 329 -3.95 2.73 -7.21
C GLY A 329 -3.15 4.05 -7.13
N ILE A 330 -2.13 4.21 -7.98
CA ILE A 330 -1.25 5.40 -8.01
C ILE A 330 -2.03 6.68 -8.32
N LEU A 331 -3.06 6.62 -9.17
CA LEU A 331 -3.82 7.80 -9.63
C LEU A 331 -4.71 8.41 -8.53
N ALA A 332 -5.23 7.59 -7.63
CA ALA A 332 -6.07 8.05 -6.54
C ALA A 332 -5.25 8.50 -5.31
N ALA A 333 -4.08 7.90 -5.10
CA ALA A 333 -3.28 8.11 -3.90
C ALA A 333 -2.68 9.52 -3.82
N VAL A 334 -2.16 10.04 -4.94
CA VAL A 334 -1.40 11.29 -4.98
C VAL A 334 -2.27 12.52 -4.65
N PRO A 335 -3.48 12.69 -5.23
CA PRO A 335 -4.35 13.81 -4.85
C PRO A 335 -4.79 13.75 -3.38
N LEU A 336 -5.09 12.56 -2.86
CA LEU A 336 -5.52 12.36 -1.48
C LEU A 336 -4.40 12.61 -0.46
N ALA A 337 -3.16 12.28 -0.83
CA ALA A 337 -2.02 12.35 0.07
C ALA A 337 -1.28 13.68 0.02
N TYR A 338 -1.26 14.40 -1.11
CA TYR A 338 -0.39 15.60 -1.24
C TYR A 338 -1.14 16.86 -1.66
N ILE A 339 -2.16 16.74 -2.52
CA ILE A 339 -2.90 17.91 -3.01
C ILE A 339 -3.89 18.39 -1.95
N LEU A 340 -4.82 17.52 -1.56
CA LEU A 340 -5.94 17.91 -0.70
C LEU A 340 -5.51 18.37 0.70
N PRO A 341 -4.56 17.73 1.41
CA PRO A 341 -4.13 18.18 2.74
C PRO A 341 -3.60 19.62 2.76
N ALA A 342 -2.74 19.97 1.82
CA ALA A 342 -2.20 21.34 1.74
C ALA A 342 -3.21 22.32 1.18
N ALA A 343 -4.03 21.92 0.20
CA ALA A 343 -5.03 22.80 -0.39
C ALA A 343 -6.12 23.18 0.62
N THR A 344 -6.58 22.26 1.48
CA THR A 344 -7.53 22.57 2.56
C THR A 344 -6.90 23.49 3.59
N TYR A 345 -5.66 23.23 4.00
CA TYR A 345 -4.94 24.10 4.92
C TYR A 345 -4.80 25.54 4.38
N LEU A 346 -4.31 25.70 3.15
CA LEU A 346 -4.13 27.02 2.52
C LEU A 346 -5.44 27.78 2.35
N LYS A 347 -6.56 27.07 2.24
CA LYS A 347 -7.88 27.68 2.08
C LYS A 347 -8.50 28.10 3.41
N LEU A 348 -8.26 27.32 4.46
CA LEU A 348 -8.76 27.57 5.82
C LEU A 348 -7.90 28.59 6.58
N ASP A 349 -6.60 28.64 6.29
CA ASP A 349 -5.70 29.65 6.84
C ASP A 349 -5.90 30.99 6.10
N HIS A 350 -6.49 31.99 6.76
CA HIS A 350 -6.82 33.30 6.17
C HIS A 350 -5.59 34.18 5.83
N GLY A 351 -4.37 33.63 5.90
CA GLY A 351 -3.12 34.31 5.55
C GLY A 351 -2.89 34.46 4.05
N ARG A 352 -1.97 35.37 3.65
CA ARG A 352 -1.55 35.50 2.24
C ARG A 352 -0.80 34.25 1.78
N LEU A 353 -1.09 33.77 0.57
CA LEU A 353 -0.51 32.55 -0.01
C LEU A 353 1.02 32.57 -0.12
N LEU A 354 1.63 33.73 -0.38
CA LEU A 354 3.09 33.87 -0.59
C LEU A 354 3.86 34.25 0.69
N THR A 355 3.30 33.99 1.87
CA THR A 355 4.02 34.18 3.14
C THR A 355 4.95 32.99 3.35
N TRP A 356 6.13 33.17 3.98
CA TRP A 356 7.08 32.09 4.27
C TRP A 356 6.47 30.86 4.97
N GLN A 357 5.37 31.04 5.69
CA GLN A 357 4.62 29.96 6.34
C GLN A 357 3.73 29.15 5.38
N ASN A 358 3.30 29.76 4.27
CA ASN A 358 2.39 29.18 3.27
C ASN A 358 3.12 28.69 2.00
N VAL A 359 4.43 28.96 1.87
CA VAL A 359 5.28 28.41 0.81
C VAL A 359 5.36 26.88 0.88
N PRO A 360 5.60 26.22 2.03
CA PRO A 360 5.72 24.76 2.06
C PRO A 360 4.43 24.00 1.68
N PRO A 361 3.22 24.38 2.15
CA PRO A 361 1.98 23.78 1.65
C PRO A 361 1.78 24.03 0.15
N PHE A 362 2.13 25.20 -0.36
CA PHE A 362 2.01 25.51 -1.78
C PHE A 362 2.91 24.61 -2.64
N LEU A 363 4.17 24.40 -2.23
CA LEU A 363 5.09 23.47 -2.87
C LEU A 363 4.57 22.02 -2.83
N LEU A 364 3.91 21.63 -1.73
CA LEU A 364 3.29 20.31 -1.61
C LEU A 364 2.18 20.10 -2.65
N VAL A 365 1.32 21.10 -2.84
CA VAL A 365 0.27 21.06 -3.88
C VAL A 365 0.90 20.96 -5.26
N LEU A 366 1.92 21.77 -5.56
CA LEU A 366 2.62 21.73 -6.84
C LEU A 366 3.23 20.35 -7.11
N PHE A 367 3.92 19.77 -6.12
CA PHE A 367 4.46 18.41 -6.21
C PHE A 367 3.35 17.39 -6.50
N GLY A 368 2.25 17.42 -5.76
CA GLY A 368 1.11 16.52 -5.97
C GLY A 368 0.51 16.64 -7.38
N VAL A 369 0.37 17.87 -7.91
CA VAL A 369 -0.15 18.09 -9.27
C VAL A 369 0.78 17.53 -10.32
N VAL A 370 2.09 17.78 -10.22
CA VAL A 370 3.09 17.26 -11.16
C VAL A 370 3.07 15.74 -11.17
N VAL A 371 3.10 15.11 -10.00
CA VAL A 371 3.09 13.65 -9.89
C VAL A 371 1.78 13.05 -10.41
N ALA A 372 0.63 13.67 -10.12
CA ALA A 372 -0.67 13.20 -10.61
C ALA A 372 -0.77 13.28 -12.14
N LEU A 373 -0.29 14.36 -12.76
CA LEU A 373 -0.27 14.52 -14.21
C LEU A 373 0.64 13.49 -14.87
N CYS A 374 1.89 13.37 -14.40
CA CYS A 374 2.84 12.40 -14.94
C CYS A 374 2.34 10.95 -14.75
N GLY A 375 1.78 10.64 -13.57
CA GLY A 375 1.21 9.32 -13.28
C GLY A 375 0.01 8.99 -14.18
N THR A 376 -0.86 9.97 -14.46
CA THR A 376 -2.00 9.79 -15.37
C THR A 376 -1.54 9.49 -16.79
N VAL A 377 -0.56 10.24 -17.30
CA VAL A 377 0.02 10.00 -18.62
C VAL A 377 0.59 8.59 -18.70
N PHE A 378 1.40 8.18 -17.71
CA PHE A 378 1.99 6.84 -17.66
C PHE A 378 0.94 5.72 -17.58
N ALA A 379 -0.11 5.90 -16.77
CA ALA A 379 -1.20 4.94 -16.67
C ALA A 379 -1.94 4.76 -18.00
N VAL A 380 -2.21 5.85 -18.72
CA VAL A 380 -2.84 5.80 -20.06
C VAL A 380 -1.94 5.05 -21.04
N PHE A 381 -0.63 5.32 -21.04
CA PHE A 381 0.32 4.60 -21.89
C PHE A 381 0.35 3.10 -21.60
N ASN A 382 0.33 2.69 -20.33
CA ASN A 382 0.31 1.26 -19.96
C ASN A 382 -0.98 0.55 -20.38
N VAL A 383 -2.13 1.23 -20.23
CA VAL A 383 -3.43 0.68 -20.68
C VAL A 383 -3.43 0.53 -22.20
N MET A 384 -2.93 1.54 -22.93
CA MET A 384 -2.83 1.49 -24.40
C MET A 384 -1.84 0.43 -24.89
N SER A 385 -0.78 0.17 -24.14
CA SER A 385 0.25 -0.82 -24.48
C SER A 385 -0.16 -2.25 -24.15
N GLY A 386 -1.33 -2.47 -23.54
CA GLY A 386 -1.87 -3.81 -23.28
C GLY A 386 -1.03 -4.62 -22.28
N VAL A 387 -0.58 -4.00 -21.18
CA VAL A 387 0.19 -4.70 -20.14
C VAL A 387 -0.62 -5.89 -19.61
N SER A 388 -0.11 -7.10 -19.82
CA SER A 388 -0.67 -8.33 -19.29
C SER A 388 -0.08 -8.61 -17.90
N CYS A 389 -0.93 -8.63 -16.88
CA CYS A 389 -0.52 -9.09 -15.55
C CYS A 389 -0.42 -10.63 -15.57
N SER A 390 0.75 -11.15 -15.19
CA SER A 390 0.98 -12.59 -15.07
C SER A 390 1.22 -12.95 -13.61
N HIS A 391 0.50 -13.95 -13.11
CA HIS A 391 0.59 -14.41 -11.72
C HIS A 391 0.92 -15.89 -11.64
N GLY A 392 1.66 -16.28 -10.60
CA GLY A 392 1.96 -17.68 -10.32
C GLY A 392 2.90 -18.36 -11.33
N VAL A 393 3.67 -17.57 -12.09
CA VAL A 393 4.80 -18.04 -12.89
C VAL A 393 6.04 -17.99 -12.02
N GLU A 394 6.72 -19.12 -11.85
CA GLU A 394 8.01 -19.15 -11.16
C GLU A 394 9.09 -18.45 -11.96
N MET A 395 10.01 -17.80 -11.24
CA MET A 395 11.14 -17.09 -11.81
C MET A 395 12.09 -18.04 -12.56
N PRO A 396 12.78 -17.57 -13.61
CA PRO A 396 13.65 -18.42 -14.43
C PRO A 396 14.73 -19.17 -13.63
N TYR A 397 15.37 -18.49 -12.66
CA TYR A 397 16.39 -19.07 -11.79
C TYR A 397 15.85 -20.12 -10.79
N CYS A 398 14.53 -20.31 -10.71
CA CYS A 398 13.94 -21.39 -9.91
C CYS A 398 13.81 -22.71 -10.68
N LYS A 399 13.94 -22.69 -12.02
CA LYS A 399 13.73 -23.87 -12.88
C LYS A 399 15.03 -24.54 -13.29
N ASP A 400 16.13 -23.79 -13.38
CA ASP A 400 17.44 -24.31 -13.79
C ASP A 400 18.52 -23.99 -12.75
N SER A 401 18.82 -24.96 -11.88
CA SER A 401 20.01 -24.88 -11.00
C SER A 401 21.32 -25.07 -11.77
N ASP A 402 21.28 -25.52 -13.03
CA ASP A 402 22.46 -25.95 -13.81
C ASP A 402 22.73 -25.08 -15.07
N ALA A 403 21.92 -24.06 -15.38
CA ALA A 403 22.03 -23.35 -16.68
C ALA A 403 22.75 -21.98 -16.65
N TYR A 404 23.08 -21.44 -15.48
CA TYR A 404 23.88 -20.22 -15.37
C TYR A 404 25.24 -20.55 -14.77
N PRO A 405 26.25 -20.89 -15.60
CA PRO A 405 27.61 -21.03 -15.09
C PRO A 405 28.03 -19.69 -14.48
N THR A 406 28.53 -19.78 -13.25
CA THR A 406 29.25 -18.77 -12.50
C THR A 406 30.22 -17.99 -13.40
N LEU A 407 29.79 -16.80 -13.86
CA LEU A 407 30.70 -15.79 -14.42
C LEU A 407 31.37 -15.04 -13.26
N ALA A 408 32.05 -15.79 -12.41
CA ALA A 408 32.88 -15.29 -11.33
C ALA A 408 34.14 -16.15 -11.25
N THR A 409 35.03 -15.99 -12.23
CA THR A 409 36.49 -16.06 -12.06
C THR A 409 37.17 -15.70 -13.37
N ASN A 410 37.46 -14.41 -13.54
CA ASN A 410 38.73 -14.01 -14.15
C ASN A 410 39.21 -12.75 -13.46
N THR A 411 39.87 -12.98 -12.33
CA THR A 411 40.93 -12.14 -11.79
C THR A 411 41.86 -11.65 -12.89
N THR A 412 41.86 -10.35 -13.16
CA THR A 412 43.03 -9.57 -13.58
C THR A 412 42.84 -8.19 -12.93
N LYS A 413 43.44 -7.93 -11.76
CA LYS A 413 44.71 -7.20 -11.63
C LYS A 413 44.89 -6.18 -12.76
N PHE A 414 44.51 -4.93 -12.54
CA PHE A 414 45.40 -3.83 -12.08
C PHE A 414 44.57 -2.65 -11.59
#